data_AF-A0A7Y6XGE3-F1
#
_entry.id   AF-A0A7Y6XGE3-F1
#
_cell.length_a   1.000
_cell.length_b   1.000
_cell.length_c   1.000
_cell.angle_alpha   90.00
_cell.angle_beta   90.00
_cell.angle_gamma   90.00
#
_symmetry.space_group_name_H-M   'P 1'
#
loop_
_entity.id
_entity.type
_entity.pdbx_description
1 polymer ?
#
loop_
_entity_poly.entity_id
_entity_poly.type
_entity_poly.pdbx_seq_one_letter_code
_entity_poly.pdbx_strand_id
1 'polypeptide(L)'
;MLRIAYYMPHDHQELAAGIEHALGVYRRAVGEGAEGLTQSWEDGESIRLNSEEWEIVRASLRPSPSRWFFEDVPESDPFFRQMSKTLTDRSVLLTGGGQSDDNGYLFWYQARLPSRAPSRTGVSLLQATFPTEYVEAHGPGHVRELAMEMASGLPLSSGHAGLALALHTARWHALPRLKEELARYPGVDVPGVAKHHSLGERVDGVHWLNFLGPSLLESLGGQASLRARLHSPGTTVQDVGTSGNAVVTLGAWPEAGDLSVGDNLPAYRELARVLEPWLEEFLPGHATVWIGYDSEPAYSEEEVRRWWRRFLD
;
A
#
# COMPACT_ATOMS: atom_id res chain seq x y z
N MET A 1 0.38 -11.34 -7.51
CA MET A 1 -0.13 -11.28 -6.12
C MET A 1 -1.25 -10.25 -6.05
N LEU A 2 -2.04 -10.27 -4.99
CA LEU A 2 -2.90 -9.17 -4.62
C LEU A 2 -2.21 -8.34 -3.52
N ARG A 3 -2.17 -7.02 -3.70
CA ARG A 3 -1.59 -6.07 -2.75
C ARG A 3 -2.68 -5.20 -2.17
N ILE A 4 -2.52 -4.86 -0.89
CA ILE A 4 -3.28 -3.87 -0.14
C ILE A 4 -2.28 -2.83 0.37
N ALA A 5 -2.61 -1.54 0.27
CA ALA A 5 -1.83 -0.46 0.84
C ALA A 5 -2.74 0.60 1.48
N TYR A 6 -2.33 1.11 2.64
CA TYR A 6 -3.01 2.19 3.36
C TYR A 6 -2.01 3.28 3.70
N TYR A 7 -2.37 4.51 3.40
CA TYR A 7 -1.59 5.72 3.67
C TYR A 7 -2.29 6.52 4.76
N MET A 8 -1.59 6.78 5.85
CA MET A 8 -2.16 7.41 7.05
C MET A 8 -1.34 8.65 7.44
N PRO A 9 -1.97 9.83 7.60
CA PRO A 9 -1.27 11.09 7.87
C PRO A 9 -0.98 11.26 9.37
N HIS A 10 -0.60 10.18 10.06
CA HIS A 10 -0.40 10.12 11.51
C HIS A 10 0.88 9.34 11.86
N ASP A 11 1.50 9.67 13.00
CA ASP A 11 2.62 8.91 13.56
C ASP A 11 2.13 7.65 14.31
N HIS A 12 3.06 6.82 14.78
CA HIS A 12 2.71 5.55 15.42
C HIS A 12 1.84 5.70 16.68
N GLN A 13 1.97 6.80 17.41
CA GLN A 13 1.23 7.00 18.67
C GLN A 13 -0.28 6.96 18.45
N GLU A 14 -0.74 7.51 17.33
CA GLU A 14 -2.15 7.58 16.95
C GLU A 14 -2.61 6.32 16.20
N LEU A 15 -1.68 5.58 15.60
CA LEU A 15 -1.97 4.43 14.74
C LEU A 15 -1.91 3.08 15.44
N ALA A 16 -1.25 2.98 16.60
CA ALA A 16 -0.91 1.72 17.25
C ALA A 16 -2.08 0.73 17.36
N ALA A 17 -3.24 1.18 17.87
CA ALA A 17 -4.42 0.32 18.04
C ALA A 17 -4.99 -0.18 16.71
N GLY A 18 -5.03 0.69 15.69
CA GLY A 18 -5.51 0.33 14.35
C GLY A 18 -4.57 -0.64 13.64
N ILE A 19 -3.25 -0.46 13.79
CA ILE A 19 -2.23 -1.36 13.22
C ILE A 19 -2.26 -2.72 13.93
N GLU A 20 -2.42 -2.75 15.25
CA GLU A 20 -2.59 -4.01 15.99
C GLU A 20 -3.84 -4.76 15.54
N HIS A 21 -4.95 -4.06 15.34
CA HIS A 21 -6.17 -4.65 14.78
C HIS A 21 -5.92 -5.22 13.38
N ALA A 22 -5.36 -4.43 12.45
CA ALA A 22 -5.09 -4.86 11.08
C ALA A 22 -4.12 -6.06 11.02
N LEU A 23 -3.09 -6.08 11.88
CA LEU A 23 -2.20 -7.23 12.03
C LEU A 23 -2.97 -8.46 12.52
N GLY A 24 -3.88 -8.30 13.47
CA GLY A 24 -4.75 -9.37 13.94
C GLY A 24 -5.64 -9.96 12.83
N VAL A 25 -6.22 -9.11 11.99
CA VAL A 25 -7.00 -9.54 10.80
C VAL A 25 -6.12 -10.32 9.84
N TYR A 26 -4.95 -9.77 9.49
CA TYR A 26 -4.01 -10.41 8.58
C TYR A 26 -3.57 -11.80 9.08
N ARG A 27 -3.24 -11.91 10.37
CA ARG A 27 -2.86 -13.19 10.99
C ARG A 27 -3.96 -14.23 10.92
N ARG A 28 -5.23 -13.83 11.15
CA ARG A 28 -6.37 -14.76 11.02
C ARG A 28 -6.51 -15.26 9.58
N ALA A 29 -6.26 -14.40 8.59
CA ALA A 29 -6.36 -14.74 7.18
C ALA A 29 -5.25 -15.73 6.73
N VAL A 30 -4.02 -15.54 7.21
CA VAL A 30 -2.88 -16.44 6.91
C VAL A 30 -2.96 -17.76 7.70
N GLY A 31 -3.54 -17.74 8.91
CA GLY A 31 -3.68 -18.91 9.78
C GLY A 31 -2.45 -19.18 10.66
N GLU A 32 -2.60 -20.13 11.61
CA GLU A 32 -1.55 -20.53 12.57
C GLU A 32 -0.71 -21.76 12.11
N GLY A 33 -0.96 -22.26 10.89
CA GLY A 33 -0.40 -23.51 10.35
C GLY A 33 1.05 -23.43 9.83
N ALA A 34 1.58 -24.57 9.33
CA ALA A 34 2.99 -24.88 9.09
C ALA A 34 3.81 -23.93 8.18
N GLU A 35 3.20 -22.96 7.50
CA GLU A 35 3.82 -21.88 6.71
C GLU A 35 3.89 -20.56 7.49
N GLY A 36 4.30 -20.62 8.76
CA GLY A 36 4.29 -19.47 9.66
C GLY A 36 5.02 -18.26 9.12
N LEU A 37 4.49 -17.06 9.41
CA LEU A 37 5.16 -15.80 9.10
C LEU A 37 6.55 -15.76 9.74
N THR A 38 7.53 -15.28 8.99
CA THR A 38 8.85 -14.91 9.47
C THR A 38 8.94 -13.40 9.62
N GLN A 39 9.64 -12.94 10.64
CA GLN A 39 10.08 -11.55 10.69
C GLN A 39 11.42 -11.44 9.97
N SER A 40 11.51 -10.49 9.05
CA SER A 40 12.65 -10.31 8.16
C SER A 40 13.30 -8.95 8.38
N TRP A 41 14.62 -8.91 8.38
CA TRP A 41 15.41 -7.69 8.59
C TRP A 41 16.18 -7.26 7.32
N GLU A 42 16.72 -6.04 7.33
CA GLU A 42 17.45 -5.47 6.17
C GLU A 42 18.72 -6.27 5.81
N ASP A 43 19.24 -7.10 6.72
CA ASP A 43 20.41 -7.97 6.51
C ASP A 43 20.06 -9.32 5.84
N GLY A 44 18.78 -9.59 5.59
CA GLY A 44 18.30 -10.83 4.95
C GLY A 44 18.17 -12.01 5.91
N GLU A 45 18.35 -11.80 7.22
CA GLU A 45 17.97 -12.80 8.22
C GLU A 45 16.44 -12.79 8.39
N SER A 46 15.86 -13.99 8.43
CA SER A 46 14.45 -14.18 8.74
C SER A 46 14.27 -15.20 9.85
N ILE A 47 13.44 -14.87 10.84
CA ILE A 47 13.17 -15.71 12.00
C ILE A 47 11.70 -16.10 12.00
N ARG A 48 11.43 -17.39 12.10
CA ARG A 48 10.06 -17.90 12.22
C ARG A 48 9.44 -17.44 13.53
N LEU A 49 8.23 -16.89 13.47
CA LEU A 49 7.56 -16.36 14.64
C LEU A 49 6.93 -17.46 15.50
N ASN A 50 7.55 -17.74 16.65
CA ASN A 50 6.95 -18.49 17.75
C ASN A 50 6.23 -17.53 18.73
N SER A 51 5.69 -18.03 19.85
CA SER A 51 4.96 -17.21 20.82
C SER A 51 5.79 -16.06 21.41
N GLU A 52 7.10 -16.25 21.57
CA GLU A 52 8.03 -15.24 22.08
C GLU A 52 8.28 -14.13 21.07
N GLU A 53 8.61 -14.47 19.81
CA GLU A 53 8.84 -13.45 18.77
C GLU A 53 7.54 -12.71 18.44
N TRP A 54 6.37 -13.36 18.53
CA TRP A 54 5.09 -12.66 18.45
C TRP A 54 4.91 -11.62 19.56
N GLU A 55 5.38 -11.90 20.77
CA GLU A 55 5.34 -10.92 21.85
C GLU A 55 6.30 -9.76 21.60
N ILE A 56 7.47 -10.02 21.00
CA ILE A 56 8.41 -8.98 20.55
C ILE A 56 7.74 -8.08 19.49
N VAL A 57 7.12 -8.66 18.46
CA VAL A 57 6.39 -7.91 17.43
C VAL A 57 5.25 -7.08 18.03
N ARG A 58 4.49 -7.63 18.98
CA ARG A 58 3.43 -6.88 19.67
C ARG A 58 4.02 -5.76 20.52
N ALA A 59 5.08 -6.03 21.27
CA ALA A 59 5.75 -5.03 22.09
C ALA A 59 6.30 -3.87 21.23
N SER A 60 6.82 -4.16 20.04
CA SER A 60 7.29 -3.12 19.10
C SER A 60 6.17 -2.29 18.47
N LEU A 61 4.91 -2.73 18.56
CA LEU A 61 3.72 -1.98 18.11
C LEU A 61 2.95 -1.30 19.25
N ARG A 62 3.41 -1.43 20.51
CA ARG A 62 2.80 -0.71 21.64
C ARG A 62 3.12 0.78 21.56
N PRO A 63 2.14 1.68 21.72
CA PRO A 63 2.42 3.12 21.71
C PRO A 63 3.44 3.48 22.80
N SER A 64 4.18 4.56 22.57
CA SER A 64 5.17 5.01 23.54
C SER A 64 4.45 5.49 24.82
N PRO A 65 4.96 5.20 26.03
CA PRO A 65 4.32 5.63 27.28
C PRO A 65 4.14 7.15 27.39
N SER A 66 5.08 7.90 26.81
CA SER A 66 5.05 9.35 26.70
C SER A 66 5.17 9.76 25.24
N ARG A 67 4.43 10.81 24.85
CA ARG A 67 4.61 11.44 23.54
C ARG A 67 6.02 12.04 23.49
N TRP A 68 6.70 11.77 22.40
CA TRP A 68 8.03 12.29 22.10
C TRP A 68 8.06 12.78 20.66
N PHE A 69 9.09 13.54 20.33
CA PHE A 69 9.26 14.14 19.00
C PHE A 69 10.69 13.91 18.52
N PHE A 70 10.86 13.64 17.24
CA PHE A 70 12.17 13.36 16.65
C PHE A 70 13.14 14.53 16.84
N GLU A 71 12.65 15.77 16.88
CA GLU A 71 13.46 16.97 17.11
C GLU A 71 14.12 17.00 18.50
N ASP A 72 13.65 16.20 19.46
CA ASP A 72 14.24 16.10 20.80
C ASP A 72 15.29 14.98 20.91
N VAL A 73 15.45 14.14 19.88
CA VAL A 73 16.38 13.02 19.90
C VAL A 73 17.81 13.53 19.67
N PRO A 74 18.76 13.30 20.59
CA PRO A 74 20.14 13.71 20.41
C PRO A 74 20.78 13.02 19.21
N GLU A 75 21.63 13.72 18.45
CA GLU A 75 22.38 13.11 17.33
C GLU A 75 23.30 11.95 17.74
N SER A 76 23.67 11.91 19.03
CA SER A 76 24.44 10.82 19.64
C SER A 76 23.63 9.56 19.90
N ASP A 77 22.30 9.61 19.78
CA ASP A 77 21.44 8.44 19.93
C ASP A 77 21.81 7.41 18.84
N PRO A 78 22.06 6.13 19.20
CA PRO A 78 22.44 5.09 18.25
C PRO A 78 21.47 4.96 17.06
N PHE A 79 20.19 5.27 17.26
CA PHE A 79 19.15 5.15 16.24
C PHE A 79 18.91 6.45 15.46
N PHE A 80 19.46 7.60 15.90
CA PHE A 80 19.24 8.89 15.23
C PHE A 80 19.55 8.83 13.74
N ARG A 81 20.73 8.29 13.39
CA ARG A 81 21.15 8.18 11.98
C ARG A 81 20.19 7.34 11.14
N GLN A 82 19.71 6.21 11.68
CA GLN A 82 18.78 5.33 10.96
C GLN A 82 17.42 6.01 10.81
N MET A 83 16.90 6.64 11.86
CA MET A 83 15.65 7.41 11.83
C MET A 83 15.74 8.56 10.81
N SER A 84 16.81 9.35 10.82
CA SER A 84 17.03 10.42 9.83
C SER A 84 17.08 9.89 8.39
N LYS A 85 17.70 8.72 8.18
CA LYS A 85 17.86 8.13 6.84
C LYS A 85 16.55 7.55 6.31
N THR A 86 15.80 6.87 7.16
CA THR A 86 14.56 6.17 6.79
C THR A 86 13.31 7.02 6.91
N LEU A 87 13.40 8.15 7.64
CA LEU A 87 12.28 8.99 8.05
C LEU A 87 11.15 8.20 8.74
N THR A 88 11.55 7.12 9.42
CA THR A 88 10.64 6.14 10.03
C THR A 88 10.95 6.02 11.52
N ASP A 89 9.91 6.04 12.36
CA ASP A 89 9.99 5.74 13.80
C ASP A 89 9.99 4.23 14.02
N ARG A 90 8.94 3.57 13.52
CA ARG A 90 8.74 2.13 13.72
C ARG A 90 8.53 1.42 12.41
N SER A 91 9.11 0.22 12.29
CA SER A 91 8.82 -0.66 11.17
C SER A 91 8.65 -2.09 11.63
N VAL A 92 7.71 -2.80 11.00
CA VAL A 92 7.52 -4.24 11.14
C VAL A 92 7.39 -4.80 9.73
N LEU A 93 8.24 -5.76 9.38
CA LEU A 93 8.16 -6.51 8.13
C LEU A 93 8.02 -8.00 8.46
N LEU A 94 6.87 -8.55 8.09
CA LEU A 94 6.57 -9.97 8.17
C LEU A 94 6.41 -10.50 6.75
N THR A 95 7.01 -11.65 6.47
CA THR A 95 6.92 -12.35 5.19
C THR A 95 6.45 -13.78 5.45
N GLY A 96 5.69 -14.37 4.54
CA GLY A 96 5.34 -15.78 4.60
C GLY A 96 6.41 -16.65 3.95
N GLY A 97 6.52 -17.87 4.46
CA GLY A 97 7.49 -18.86 4.00
C GLY A 97 8.90 -18.66 4.56
N GLY A 98 9.86 -19.47 4.09
CA GLY A 98 11.23 -19.49 4.60
C GLY A 98 12.16 -18.48 3.91
N GLN A 99 13.43 -18.42 4.33
CA GLN A 99 14.46 -17.52 3.78
C GLN A 99 14.66 -17.61 2.25
N SER A 100 14.18 -18.69 1.61
CA SER A 100 14.27 -18.93 0.16
C SER A 100 12.92 -19.15 -0.54
N ASP A 101 11.81 -19.26 0.20
CA ASP A 101 10.47 -19.55 -0.31
C ASP A 101 9.52 -18.42 0.09
N ASP A 102 9.51 -17.34 -0.68
CA ASP A 102 8.46 -16.32 -0.61
C ASP A 102 7.16 -16.92 -1.16
N ASN A 103 6.20 -17.19 -0.28
CA ASN A 103 4.88 -17.74 -0.64
C ASN A 103 3.85 -16.64 -0.97
N GLY A 104 4.28 -15.37 -1.10
CA GLY A 104 3.45 -14.25 -1.52
C GLY A 104 2.68 -13.55 -0.40
N TYR A 105 2.81 -14.00 0.86
CA TYR A 105 2.30 -13.28 2.02
C TYR A 105 3.32 -12.26 2.52
N LEU A 106 2.89 -11.02 2.74
CA LEU A 106 3.68 -9.97 3.37
C LEU A 106 2.76 -9.09 4.21
N PHE A 107 3.26 -8.65 5.36
CA PHE A 107 2.71 -7.56 6.16
C PHE A 107 3.84 -6.59 6.47
N TRP A 108 3.74 -5.36 5.99
CA TRP A 108 4.76 -4.35 6.19
C TRP A 108 4.14 -3.06 6.71
N TYR A 109 4.60 -2.63 7.86
CA TYR A 109 4.22 -1.37 8.46
C TYR A 109 5.45 -0.47 8.61
N GLN A 110 5.29 0.80 8.28
CA GLN A 110 6.25 1.86 8.53
C GLN A 110 5.53 3.10 9.06
N ALA A 111 5.90 3.54 10.25
CA ALA A 111 5.41 4.76 10.85
C ALA A 111 6.30 5.94 10.50
N ARG A 112 5.70 7.05 10.04
CA ARG A 112 6.44 8.32 9.91
C ARG A 112 6.98 8.77 11.26
N LEU A 113 8.07 9.54 11.26
CA LEU A 113 8.62 10.14 12.48
C LEU A 113 7.61 11.07 13.18
N PRO A 114 7.46 10.98 14.52
CA PRO A 114 6.78 11.99 15.31
C PRO A 114 7.45 13.35 15.17
N SER A 115 6.67 14.39 14.88
CA SER A 115 7.14 15.76 14.76
C SER A 115 6.11 16.73 15.33
N ARG A 116 6.59 17.85 15.89
CA ARG A 116 5.70 18.93 16.34
C ARG A 116 5.06 19.68 15.17
N ALA A 117 5.68 19.63 13.99
CA ALA A 117 5.21 20.23 12.76
C ALA A 117 5.26 19.19 11.63
N PRO A 118 4.36 18.18 11.66
CA PRO A 118 4.40 17.09 10.70
C PRO A 118 4.26 17.60 9.27
N SER A 119 5.03 17.00 8.35
CA SER A 119 4.92 17.31 6.92
C SER A 119 3.51 17.04 6.43
N ARG A 120 2.96 17.94 5.59
CA ARG A 120 1.67 17.74 4.91
C ARG A 120 1.66 16.54 3.97
N THR A 121 2.82 16.17 3.45
CA THR A 121 2.99 15.00 2.58
C THR A 121 3.37 13.75 3.36
N GLY A 122 3.82 13.91 4.61
CA GLY A 122 4.32 12.82 5.46
C GLY A 122 3.24 11.81 5.82
N VAL A 123 3.38 10.55 5.40
CA VAL A 123 2.44 9.47 5.74
C VAL A 123 3.14 8.25 6.32
N SER A 124 2.44 7.56 7.22
CA SER A 124 2.73 6.17 7.59
C SER A 124 2.10 5.22 6.57
N LEU A 125 2.74 4.09 6.32
CA LEU A 125 2.32 3.08 5.36
C LEU A 125 2.04 1.76 6.06
N LEU A 126 0.89 1.17 5.76
CA LEU A 126 0.63 -0.25 5.99
C LEU A 126 0.41 -0.94 4.64
N GLN A 127 1.17 -1.99 4.36
CA GLN A 127 1.04 -2.81 3.18
C GLN A 127 0.81 -4.27 3.58
N ALA A 128 -0.05 -4.95 2.84
CA ALA A 128 -0.23 -6.39 2.96
C ALA A 128 -0.31 -7.04 1.57
N THR A 129 0.15 -8.28 1.44
CA THR A 129 -0.02 -9.05 0.20
C THR A 129 -0.57 -10.44 0.48
N PHE A 130 -1.25 -10.95 -0.54
CA PHE A 130 -1.77 -12.31 -0.61
C PHE A 130 -1.35 -12.94 -1.94
N PRO A 131 -0.98 -14.22 -1.98
CA PRO A 131 -0.79 -14.94 -3.23
C PRO A 131 -2.10 -14.99 -4.01
N THR A 132 -2.01 -15.06 -5.34
CA THR A 132 -3.19 -15.10 -6.22
C THR A 132 -4.07 -16.32 -5.94
N GLU A 133 -3.43 -17.42 -5.57
CA GLU A 133 -4.01 -18.68 -5.15
C GLU A 133 -4.92 -18.51 -3.92
N TYR A 134 -4.59 -17.58 -3.02
CA TYR A 134 -5.46 -17.25 -1.88
C TYR A 134 -6.77 -16.59 -2.34
N VAL A 135 -6.67 -15.67 -3.31
CA VAL A 135 -7.84 -14.97 -3.88
C VAL A 135 -8.72 -15.94 -4.66
N GLU A 136 -8.12 -16.86 -5.42
CA GLU A 136 -8.85 -17.90 -6.14
C GLU A 136 -9.56 -18.88 -5.19
N ALA A 137 -8.89 -19.29 -4.12
CA ALA A 137 -9.43 -20.25 -3.15
C ALA A 137 -10.59 -19.68 -2.31
N HIS A 138 -10.47 -18.43 -1.86
CA HIS A 138 -11.46 -17.81 -0.95
C HIS A 138 -12.46 -16.89 -1.66
N GLY A 139 -12.17 -16.52 -2.91
CA GLY A 139 -12.95 -15.58 -3.70
C GLY A 139 -12.63 -14.12 -3.38
N PRO A 140 -12.93 -13.20 -4.33
CA PRO A 140 -12.60 -11.78 -4.20
C PRO A 140 -13.45 -11.10 -3.13
N GLY A 141 -14.70 -11.54 -2.91
CA GLY A 141 -15.57 -10.98 -1.87
C GLY A 141 -14.95 -11.07 -0.47
N HIS A 142 -14.37 -12.23 -0.14
CA HIS A 142 -13.66 -12.46 1.12
C HIS A 142 -12.44 -11.56 1.26
N VAL A 143 -11.63 -11.44 0.20
CA VAL A 143 -10.44 -10.58 0.19
C VAL A 143 -10.79 -9.10 0.33
N ARG A 144 -11.90 -8.66 -0.30
CA ARG A 144 -12.44 -7.31 -0.12
C ARG A 144 -12.87 -7.07 1.33
N GLU A 145 -13.57 -8.01 1.93
CA GLU A 145 -14.00 -7.92 3.34
C GLU A 145 -12.80 -7.85 4.28
N LEU A 146 -11.76 -8.66 4.05
CA LEU A 146 -10.49 -8.58 4.78
C LEU A 146 -9.85 -7.19 4.67
N ALA A 147 -9.76 -6.63 3.46
CA ALA A 147 -9.22 -5.29 3.25
C ALA A 147 -10.08 -4.22 3.96
N MET A 148 -11.40 -4.34 3.97
CA MET A 148 -12.27 -3.42 4.69
C MET A 148 -12.11 -3.55 6.21
N GLU A 149 -11.97 -4.76 6.73
CA GLU A 149 -11.78 -5.03 8.15
C GLU A 149 -10.42 -4.45 8.63
N MET A 150 -9.34 -4.69 7.88
CA MET A 150 -8.02 -4.10 8.18
C MET A 150 -8.05 -2.57 8.22
N ALA A 151 -8.84 -1.94 7.35
CA ALA A 151 -8.98 -0.49 7.27
C ALA A 151 -9.92 0.12 8.32
N SER A 152 -10.74 -0.68 8.99
CA SER A 152 -11.91 -0.20 9.74
C SER A 152 -11.59 0.77 10.90
N GLY A 153 -10.42 0.63 11.51
CA GLY A 153 -9.94 1.48 12.60
C GLY A 153 -8.83 2.45 12.21
N LEU A 154 -8.46 2.52 10.92
CA LEU A 154 -7.33 3.34 10.47
C LEU A 154 -7.81 4.74 10.06
N PRO A 155 -7.15 5.83 10.50
CA PRO A 155 -7.41 7.18 9.99
C PRO A 155 -6.71 7.33 8.64
N LEU A 156 -7.40 6.91 7.57
CA LEU A 156 -6.82 6.90 6.23
C LEU A 156 -6.79 8.30 5.64
N SER A 157 -5.74 8.58 4.89
CA SER A 157 -5.78 9.61 3.87
C SER A 157 -6.25 9.03 2.53
N SER A 158 -5.61 7.93 2.12
CA SER A 158 -5.98 7.14 0.97
C SER A 158 -5.49 5.70 1.15
N GLY A 159 -5.91 4.80 0.27
CA GLY A 159 -5.40 3.43 0.23
C GLY A 159 -5.99 2.68 -0.95
N HIS A 160 -5.51 1.47 -1.19
CA HIS A 160 -5.97 0.67 -2.31
C HIS A 160 -5.80 -0.83 -2.09
N ALA A 161 -6.47 -1.62 -2.92
CA ALA A 161 -6.12 -3.02 -3.15
C ALA A 161 -6.29 -3.41 -4.62
N GLY A 162 -5.44 -4.30 -5.13
CA GLY A 162 -5.48 -4.72 -6.53
C GLY A 162 -4.41 -5.75 -6.90
N LEU A 163 -4.38 -6.13 -8.18
CA LEU A 163 -3.31 -6.96 -8.72
C LEU A 163 -2.00 -6.17 -8.68
N ALA A 164 -0.92 -6.85 -8.31
CA ALA A 164 0.40 -6.25 -8.25
C ALA A 164 1.51 -7.25 -8.61
N LEU A 165 2.62 -6.72 -9.12
CA LEU A 165 3.85 -7.49 -9.33
C LEU A 165 4.60 -7.71 -8.01
N ALA A 166 5.09 -8.94 -7.85
CA ALA A 166 5.87 -9.42 -6.72
C ALA A 166 7.37 -9.06 -6.85
N LEU A 167 7.71 -7.76 -6.79
CA LEU A 167 9.09 -7.31 -6.99
C LEU A 167 9.78 -7.05 -5.64
N HIS A 168 10.32 -8.10 -5.03
CA HIS A 168 11.29 -7.94 -3.93
C HIS A 168 12.61 -7.35 -4.45
N THR A 169 13.43 -6.80 -3.56
CA THR A 169 14.66 -6.01 -3.85
C THR A 169 15.56 -6.61 -4.95
N ALA A 170 15.71 -7.94 -5.01
CA ALA A 170 16.51 -8.62 -6.04
C ALA A 170 15.80 -8.82 -7.40
N ARG A 171 14.47 -8.71 -7.45
CA ARG A 171 13.63 -8.95 -8.65
C ARG A 171 13.32 -7.68 -9.43
N TRP A 172 13.64 -6.49 -8.91
CA TRP A 172 13.53 -5.22 -9.66
C TRP A 172 14.31 -5.23 -10.98
N HIS A 173 15.40 -6.01 -11.04
CA HIS A 173 16.16 -6.23 -12.26
C HIS A 173 15.35 -6.86 -13.41
N ALA A 174 14.18 -7.45 -13.12
CA ALA A 174 13.29 -8.02 -14.13
C ALA A 174 12.33 -6.99 -14.75
N LEU A 175 12.13 -5.82 -14.14
CA LEU A 175 11.17 -4.81 -14.60
C LEU A 175 11.35 -4.39 -16.07
N PRO A 176 12.59 -4.16 -16.59
CA PRO A 176 12.78 -3.84 -18.00
C PRO A 176 12.26 -4.92 -18.96
N ARG A 177 12.25 -6.19 -18.51
CA ARG A 177 11.77 -7.34 -19.31
C ARG A 177 10.24 -7.46 -19.32
N LEU A 178 9.55 -6.74 -18.44
CA LEU A 178 8.09 -6.77 -18.31
C LEU A 178 7.41 -5.57 -18.98
N LYS A 179 8.16 -4.75 -19.72
CA LYS A 179 7.68 -3.49 -20.31
C LYS A 179 6.48 -3.66 -21.23
N GLU A 180 6.53 -4.63 -22.13
CA GLU A 180 5.42 -4.92 -23.05
C GLU A 180 4.19 -5.41 -22.29
N GLU A 181 4.38 -6.27 -21.29
CA GLU A 181 3.29 -6.79 -20.47
C GLU A 181 2.65 -5.71 -19.59
N LEU A 182 3.45 -4.83 -18.98
CA LEU A 182 2.93 -3.70 -18.22
C LEU A 182 2.15 -2.74 -19.12
N ALA A 183 2.68 -2.42 -20.31
CA ALA A 183 1.95 -1.61 -21.28
C ALA A 183 0.62 -2.25 -21.73
N ARG A 184 0.53 -3.58 -21.71
CA ARG A 184 -0.67 -4.35 -22.07
C ARG A 184 -1.69 -4.45 -20.94
N TYR A 185 -1.25 -4.58 -19.69
CA TYR A 185 -2.07 -4.90 -18.51
C TYR A 185 -2.08 -3.76 -17.47
N PRO A 186 -2.81 -2.66 -17.69
CA PRO A 186 -2.76 -1.46 -16.85
C PRO A 186 -3.33 -1.65 -15.44
N GLY A 187 -4.11 -2.72 -15.21
CA GLY A 187 -4.67 -3.07 -13.90
C GLY A 187 -3.68 -3.77 -12.96
N VAL A 188 -2.50 -4.18 -13.44
CA VAL A 188 -1.44 -4.76 -12.62
C VAL A 188 -0.53 -3.65 -12.11
N ASP A 189 -0.60 -3.38 -10.80
CA ASP A 189 0.25 -2.39 -10.15
C ASP A 189 1.73 -2.82 -10.11
N VAL A 190 2.63 -1.84 -10.07
CA VAL A 190 4.06 -2.04 -9.87
C VAL A 190 4.43 -1.41 -8.52
N PRO A 191 4.45 -2.21 -7.43
CA PRO A 191 4.68 -1.70 -6.08
C PRO A 191 6.10 -1.15 -5.96
N GLY A 192 6.27 0.11 -5.56
CA GLY A 192 7.58 0.64 -5.17
C GLY A 192 8.19 1.74 -6.06
N VAL A 193 7.37 2.46 -6.83
CA VAL A 193 7.88 3.58 -7.66
C VAL A 193 8.12 4.87 -6.86
N ALA A 194 7.60 4.99 -5.65
CA ALA A 194 8.05 6.02 -4.75
C ALA A 194 8.24 5.45 -3.35
N LYS A 195 9.21 6.01 -2.64
CA LYS A 195 9.15 6.01 -1.19
C LYS A 195 7.90 6.85 -0.83
N HIS A 196 6.71 6.24 -0.84
CA HIS A 196 5.42 6.89 -0.64
C HIS A 196 5.24 7.41 0.80
N HIS A 197 6.32 7.75 1.50
CA HIS A 197 6.26 8.53 2.73
C HIS A 197 5.82 9.98 2.48
N SER A 198 5.67 10.40 1.21
CA SER A 198 5.31 11.76 0.79
C SER A 198 3.99 11.87 0.01
N LEU A 199 3.04 10.96 0.17
CA LEU A 199 1.76 11.02 -0.57
C LEU A 199 0.80 12.11 -0.05
N GLY A 200 0.85 12.41 1.25
CA GLY A 200 -0.07 13.36 1.88
C GLY A 200 -1.54 12.96 1.66
N GLU A 201 -2.34 13.92 1.19
CA GLU A 201 -3.77 13.75 0.84
C GLU A 201 -4.03 13.30 -0.60
N ARG A 202 -2.98 12.88 -1.32
CA ARG A 202 -3.11 12.38 -2.70
C ARG A 202 -3.49 10.91 -2.73
N VAL A 203 -3.88 10.45 -3.91
CA VAL A 203 -4.12 9.04 -4.23
C VAL A 203 -3.05 8.57 -5.21
N ASP A 204 -2.39 7.45 -4.93
CA ASP A 204 -1.26 6.94 -5.74
C ASP A 204 -1.67 6.40 -7.12
N GLY A 205 -2.94 6.07 -7.30
CA GLY A 205 -3.50 5.59 -8.56
C GLY A 205 -4.92 5.09 -8.42
N VAL A 206 -5.41 4.40 -9.45
CA VAL A 206 -6.69 3.70 -9.40
C VAL A 206 -6.45 2.21 -9.46
N HIS A 207 -7.11 1.49 -8.55
CA HIS A 207 -6.98 0.05 -8.34
C HIS A 207 -8.36 -0.60 -8.24
N TRP A 208 -8.42 -1.90 -7.93
CA TRP A 208 -9.69 -2.59 -7.78
C TRP A 208 -10.52 -2.05 -6.60
N LEU A 209 -9.90 -1.92 -5.43
CA LEU A 209 -10.46 -1.25 -4.25
C LEU A 209 -9.71 0.06 -4.04
N ASN A 210 -10.43 1.15 -3.81
CA ASN A 210 -9.85 2.48 -3.59
C ASN A 210 -10.44 3.07 -2.31
N PHE A 211 -9.64 3.11 -1.26
CA PHE A 211 -10.00 3.66 0.04
C PHE A 211 -9.75 5.17 0.04
N LEU A 212 -10.77 5.94 0.41
CA LEU A 212 -10.75 7.39 0.43
C LEU A 212 -10.95 7.85 1.88
N GLY A 213 -10.00 8.65 2.37
CA GLY A 213 -10.07 9.25 3.70
C GLY A 213 -11.10 10.40 3.79
N PRO A 214 -11.41 10.86 5.01
CA PRO A 214 -12.44 11.88 5.23
C PRO A 214 -12.20 13.19 4.48
N SER A 215 -10.98 13.73 4.49
CA SER A 215 -10.63 14.99 3.80
C SER A 215 -10.90 14.93 2.29
N LEU A 216 -10.55 13.80 1.66
CA LEU A 216 -10.76 13.58 0.23
C LEU A 216 -12.25 13.39 -0.09
N LEU A 217 -12.97 12.65 0.74
CA LEU A 217 -14.41 12.49 0.59
C LEU A 217 -15.16 13.81 0.71
N GLU A 218 -14.79 14.66 1.67
CA GLU A 218 -15.35 16.01 1.80
C GLU A 218 -15.13 16.83 0.51
N SER A 219 -13.90 16.81 -0.03
CA SER A 219 -13.56 17.47 -1.29
C SER A 219 -14.35 16.96 -2.50
N LEU A 220 -14.79 15.69 -2.46
CA LEU A 220 -15.64 15.07 -3.49
C LEU A 220 -17.15 15.35 -3.29
N GLY A 221 -17.53 16.09 -2.24
CA GLY A 221 -18.93 16.35 -1.88
C GLY A 221 -19.60 15.20 -1.14
N GLY A 222 -18.80 14.32 -0.53
CA GLY A 222 -19.23 13.14 0.20
C GLY A 222 -19.58 11.94 -0.68
N GLN A 223 -19.92 10.83 -0.04
CA GLN A 223 -20.15 9.55 -0.71
C GLN A 223 -21.36 9.57 -1.66
N ALA A 224 -22.43 10.31 -1.32
CA ALA A 224 -23.61 10.41 -2.17
C ALA A 224 -23.28 11.10 -3.52
N SER A 225 -22.50 12.18 -3.46
CA SER A 225 -21.97 12.86 -4.65
C SER A 225 -21.07 11.92 -5.46
N LEU A 226 -20.16 11.21 -4.79
CA LEU A 226 -19.27 10.25 -5.44
C LEU A 226 -20.06 9.13 -6.15
N ARG A 227 -21.06 8.53 -5.48
CA ARG A 227 -21.96 7.52 -6.09
C ARG A 227 -22.68 8.07 -7.32
N ALA A 228 -23.14 9.32 -7.28
CA ALA A 228 -23.84 9.94 -8.41
C ALA A 228 -22.94 10.24 -9.62
N ARG A 229 -21.61 10.27 -9.44
CA ARG A 229 -20.64 10.51 -10.52
C ARG A 229 -20.12 9.23 -11.18
N LEU A 230 -20.36 8.06 -10.59
CA LEU A 230 -19.87 6.76 -11.05
C LEU A 230 -21.02 5.95 -11.65
N HIS A 231 -20.90 5.60 -12.93
CA HIS A 231 -21.96 4.93 -13.70
C HIS A 231 -21.56 3.55 -14.19
N SER A 232 -20.27 3.19 -14.08
CA SER A 232 -19.78 1.90 -14.54
C SER A 232 -20.47 0.74 -13.79
N PRO A 233 -20.98 -0.28 -14.51
CA PRO A 233 -21.64 -1.42 -13.89
C PRO A 233 -20.72 -2.13 -12.87
N GLY A 234 -21.28 -2.51 -11.72
CA GLY A 234 -20.54 -3.20 -10.67
C GLY A 234 -19.65 -2.29 -9.82
N THR A 235 -19.59 -0.98 -10.10
CA THR A 235 -18.95 -0.02 -9.21
C THR A 235 -19.82 0.26 -7.99
N THR A 236 -19.24 0.12 -6.79
CA THR A 236 -19.94 0.40 -5.53
C THR A 236 -19.13 1.32 -4.64
N VAL A 237 -19.80 2.15 -3.84
CA VAL A 237 -19.17 2.98 -2.80
C VAL A 237 -19.76 2.60 -1.45
N GLN A 238 -18.92 2.21 -0.51
CA GLN A 238 -19.33 1.72 0.82
C GLN A 238 -18.56 2.44 1.93
N ASP A 239 -19.21 2.64 3.08
CA ASP A 239 -18.54 3.07 4.31
C ASP A 239 -17.54 2.01 4.80
N VAL A 240 -16.43 2.46 5.39
CA VAL A 240 -15.42 1.58 5.98
C VAL A 240 -15.19 1.95 7.44
N GLY A 241 -15.64 1.06 8.33
CA GLY A 241 -15.42 1.18 9.77
C GLY A 241 -16.02 2.45 10.37
N THR A 242 -15.33 3.00 11.37
CA THR A 242 -15.83 4.15 12.15
C THR A 242 -15.07 5.45 11.89
N SER A 243 -13.99 5.41 11.12
CA SER A 243 -13.10 6.56 10.89
C SER A 243 -13.61 7.53 9.81
N GLY A 244 -14.80 7.31 9.26
CA GLY A 244 -15.36 8.13 8.18
C GLY A 244 -14.75 7.87 6.81
N ASN A 245 -14.04 6.75 6.65
CA ASN A 245 -13.49 6.30 5.37
C ASN A 245 -14.58 5.71 4.47
N ALA A 246 -14.34 5.72 3.16
CA ALA A 246 -15.14 4.96 2.21
C ALA A 246 -14.25 4.15 1.28
N VAL A 247 -14.80 3.08 0.70
CA VAL A 247 -14.14 2.30 -0.35
C VAL A 247 -14.97 2.35 -1.63
N VAL A 248 -14.32 2.65 -2.74
CA VAL A 248 -14.85 2.43 -4.09
C VAL A 248 -14.34 1.08 -4.58
N THR A 249 -15.26 0.16 -4.85
CA THR A 249 -14.96 -1.16 -5.44
C THR A 249 -15.32 -1.13 -6.92
N LEU A 250 -14.38 -1.50 -7.79
CA LEU A 250 -14.55 -1.53 -9.24
C LEU A 250 -14.79 -2.95 -9.74
N GLY A 251 -16.05 -3.37 -9.77
CA GLY A 251 -16.40 -4.73 -10.21
C GLY A 251 -16.11 -5.81 -9.15
N ALA A 252 -16.46 -7.05 -9.50
CA ALA A 252 -16.43 -8.17 -8.55
C ALA A 252 -15.03 -8.76 -8.33
N TRP A 253 -14.15 -8.69 -9.33
CA TRP A 253 -12.80 -9.24 -9.30
C TRP A 253 -11.77 -8.13 -9.59
N PRO A 254 -10.55 -8.23 -9.07
CA PRO A 254 -9.47 -7.38 -9.51
C PRO A 254 -9.08 -7.72 -10.94
N GLU A 255 -9.20 -6.76 -11.86
CA GLU A 255 -8.95 -6.95 -13.28
C GLU A 255 -7.57 -6.42 -13.68
N ALA A 256 -6.87 -7.15 -14.56
CA ALA A 256 -5.61 -6.71 -15.16
C ALA A 256 -5.82 -5.81 -16.38
N GLY A 257 -6.99 -5.90 -17.02
CA GLY A 257 -7.23 -5.39 -18.37
C GLY A 257 -6.57 -6.28 -19.43
N ASP A 258 -6.68 -5.89 -20.70
CA ASP A 258 -5.82 -6.36 -21.80
C ASP A 258 -6.03 -5.43 -23.01
N LEU A 259 -5.13 -4.45 -23.16
CA LEU A 259 -5.24 -3.46 -24.22
C LEU A 259 -5.08 -4.05 -25.63
N SER A 260 -4.49 -5.25 -25.76
CA SER A 260 -4.32 -5.90 -27.07
C SER A 260 -5.64 -6.42 -27.66
N VAL A 261 -6.63 -6.69 -26.79
CA VAL A 261 -7.97 -7.15 -27.19
C VAL A 261 -9.06 -6.10 -26.92
N GLY A 262 -8.65 -4.88 -26.52
CA GLY A 262 -9.55 -3.75 -26.29
C GLY A 262 -10.18 -3.68 -24.90
N ASP A 263 -9.76 -4.53 -23.95
CA ASP A 263 -10.17 -4.40 -22.55
C ASP A 263 -9.37 -3.28 -21.88
N ASN A 264 -9.99 -2.10 -21.82
CA ASN A 264 -9.39 -0.87 -21.34
C ASN A 264 -9.78 -0.48 -19.91
N LEU A 265 -10.43 -1.39 -19.18
CA LEU A 265 -10.87 -1.19 -17.80
C LEU A 265 -11.73 0.09 -17.62
N PRO A 266 -12.96 0.14 -18.20
CA PRO A 266 -13.75 1.36 -18.24
C PRO A 266 -14.10 1.92 -16.85
N ALA A 267 -14.34 1.06 -15.86
CA ALA A 267 -14.60 1.46 -14.47
C ALA A 267 -13.38 2.14 -13.82
N TYR A 268 -12.18 1.65 -14.11
CA TYR A 268 -10.93 2.22 -13.62
C TYR A 268 -10.68 3.59 -14.25
N ARG A 269 -10.92 3.73 -15.56
CA ARG A 269 -10.83 5.01 -16.26
C ARG A 269 -11.86 6.03 -15.79
N GLU A 270 -13.10 5.61 -15.52
CA GLU A 270 -14.14 6.49 -14.97
C GLU A 270 -13.72 7.06 -13.61
N LEU A 271 -13.28 6.19 -12.68
CA LEU A 271 -12.82 6.64 -11.38
C LEU A 271 -11.57 7.52 -11.49
N ALA A 272 -10.62 7.20 -12.38
CA ALA A 272 -9.43 8.02 -12.60
C ALA A 272 -9.78 9.44 -13.02
N ARG A 273 -10.74 9.62 -13.93
CA ARG A 273 -11.22 10.96 -14.33
C ARG A 273 -11.91 11.70 -13.19
N VAL A 274 -12.63 10.99 -12.33
CA VAL A 274 -13.26 11.58 -11.14
C VAL A 274 -12.19 12.06 -10.15
N LEU A 275 -11.12 11.28 -9.97
CA LEU A 275 -10.04 11.52 -9.02
C LEU A 275 -8.88 12.36 -9.57
N GLU A 276 -8.84 12.69 -10.86
CA GLU A 276 -7.70 13.35 -11.52
C GLU A 276 -7.10 14.54 -10.73
N PRO A 277 -7.88 15.45 -10.13
CA PRO A 277 -7.33 16.55 -9.34
C PRO A 277 -6.55 16.13 -8.08
N TRP A 278 -6.80 14.93 -7.56
CA TRP A 278 -6.24 14.40 -6.31
C TRP A 278 -5.27 13.24 -6.53
N LEU A 279 -5.12 12.74 -7.76
CA LEU A 279 -4.07 11.77 -8.08
C LEU A 279 -2.69 12.37 -7.79
N GLU A 280 -1.74 11.52 -7.40
CA GLU A 280 -0.35 11.87 -7.17
C GLU A 280 0.23 12.49 -8.45
N GLU A 281 0.84 13.67 -8.30
CA GLU A 281 1.46 14.34 -9.43
C GLU A 281 2.73 13.59 -9.87
N PHE A 282 2.89 13.41 -11.18
CA PHE A 282 4.13 12.86 -11.71
C PHE A 282 5.25 13.90 -11.54
N LEU A 283 6.22 13.59 -10.68
CA LEU A 283 7.44 14.38 -10.52
C LEU A 283 8.57 13.74 -11.34
N PRO A 284 9.45 14.51 -12.00
CA PRO A 284 10.57 13.96 -12.78
C PRO A 284 11.45 12.97 -12.01
N GLY A 285 11.56 13.14 -10.68
CA GLY A 285 12.25 12.20 -9.80
C GLY A 285 11.65 10.79 -9.77
N HIS A 286 10.38 10.60 -10.12
CA HIS A 286 9.73 9.28 -10.15
C HIS A 286 10.27 8.38 -11.28
N ALA A 287 10.80 8.97 -12.35
CA ALA A 287 11.47 8.21 -13.42
C ALA A 287 12.77 7.54 -12.93
N THR A 288 13.40 8.08 -11.88
CA THR A 288 14.65 7.53 -11.31
C THR A 288 14.45 6.23 -10.52
N VAL A 289 13.20 5.81 -10.31
CA VAL A 289 12.87 4.57 -9.58
C VAL A 289 12.68 3.39 -10.53
N TRP A 290 12.53 3.66 -11.83
CA TRP A 290 12.52 2.66 -12.91
C TRP A 290 13.92 2.55 -13.57
N ILE A 291 14.98 2.54 -12.77
CA ILE A 291 16.36 2.42 -13.26
C ILE A 291 16.74 0.93 -13.37
N GLY A 292 17.37 0.57 -14.49
CA GLY A 292 17.86 -0.78 -14.79
C GLY A 292 19.23 -1.09 -14.17
N TYR A 293 19.82 -2.19 -14.63
CA TYR A 293 21.05 -2.81 -14.11
C TYR A 293 22.28 -1.89 -14.01
N ASP A 294 22.45 -0.90 -14.90
CA ASP A 294 23.69 -0.12 -15.04
C ASP A 294 23.55 1.38 -14.72
N SER A 295 22.58 1.78 -13.89
CA SER A 295 22.22 3.20 -13.71
C SER A 295 21.65 3.87 -14.97
N GLU A 296 21.44 3.12 -16.05
CA GLU A 296 20.66 3.56 -17.20
C GLU A 296 19.15 3.39 -16.94
N PRO A 297 18.31 4.37 -17.31
CA PRO A 297 16.86 4.25 -17.14
C PRO A 297 16.34 3.05 -17.96
N ALA A 298 15.62 2.13 -17.31
CA ALA A 298 14.95 1.04 -18.03
C ALA A 298 13.73 1.55 -18.83
N TYR A 299 13.23 2.72 -18.44
CA TYR A 299 12.08 3.41 -19.02
C TYR A 299 12.45 4.87 -19.24
N SER A 300 11.98 5.47 -20.34
CA SER A 300 12.05 6.91 -20.53
C SER A 300 11.11 7.63 -19.57
N GLU A 301 11.34 8.93 -19.31
CA GLU A 301 10.44 9.72 -18.47
C GLU A 301 9.00 9.70 -19.03
N GLU A 302 8.84 9.80 -20.35
CA GLU A 302 7.54 9.72 -21.01
C GLU A 302 6.85 8.38 -20.80
N GLU A 303 7.59 7.28 -20.76
CA GLU A 303 7.04 5.95 -20.52
C GLU A 303 6.55 5.80 -19.08
N VAL A 304 7.33 6.30 -18.11
CA VAL A 304 6.89 6.32 -16.70
C VAL A 304 5.72 7.28 -16.50
N ARG A 305 5.72 8.44 -17.19
CA ARG A 305 4.60 9.39 -17.15
C ARG A 305 3.32 8.77 -17.72
N ARG A 306 3.40 8.05 -18.84
CA ARG A 306 2.26 7.30 -19.41
C ARG A 306 1.76 6.24 -18.44
N TRP A 307 2.65 5.54 -17.74
CA TRP A 307 2.26 4.59 -16.70
C TRP A 307 1.48 5.26 -15.55
N TRP A 308 1.97 6.43 -15.11
CA TRP A 308 1.31 7.24 -14.09
C TRP A 308 -0.11 7.67 -14.50
N ARG A 309 -0.29 7.96 -15.79
CA ARG A 309 -1.55 8.39 -16.39
C ARG A 309 -2.31 7.29 -17.14
N ARG A 310 -1.99 6.01 -16.90
CA ARG A 310 -2.48 4.86 -17.69
C ARG A 310 -4.01 4.73 -17.81
N PHE A 311 -4.75 5.34 -16.90
CA PHE A 311 -6.22 5.37 -16.89
C PHE A 311 -6.84 6.71 -17.34
N LEU A 312 -6.03 7.75 -17.51
CA LEU A 312 -6.46 9.08 -17.96
C LEU A 312 -6.29 9.25 -19.47
N ASP A 313 -5.17 8.76 -20.01
CA ASP A 313 -4.77 8.92 -21.41
C ASP A 313 -5.29 7.80 -22.33
#